data_AF-A0A2A2LV18-F1
#
_entry.id   AF-A0A2A2LV18-F1
#
_cell.length_a   1.000
_cell.length_b   1.000
_cell.length_c   1.000
_cell.angle_alpha   90.00
_cell.angle_beta   90.00
_cell.angle_gamma   90.00
#
_symmetry.space_group_name_H-M   'P 1'
#
loop_
_entity.id
_entity.type
_entity.pdbx_description
1 polymer ?
#
loop_
_entity_poly.entity_id
_entity_poly.type
_entity_poly.pdbx_seq_one_letter_code
_entity_poly.pdbx_strand_id
1 'polypeptide(L)'
;MDRWLFGGRLFGEWTYRGRSLGLYEFADNLNRSDWRLIHKHEEPTFTKCEQPMQNVVFPKTFPLPPVQVILAKKEAAKRGVATDSVPTRAKLTPCIDPEFRMFTPFIKQEDPKAYSNSIYDEANPEAILDLYGEEIPVKVEAWNYGPSVHISRFTKKIDKVHELEEGEEEQEEEGLDPFAIGQKR
;
A
#
# COMPACT_ATOMS: atom_id res chain seq x y z
N MET A 1 24.07 -10.53 17.09
CA MET A 1 22.78 -11.24 17.06
C MET A 1 23.05 -12.64 16.53
N ASP A 2 22.59 -13.66 17.23
CA ASP A 2 22.87 -15.06 16.91
C ASP A 2 22.12 -15.49 15.64
N ARG A 3 22.78 -16.24 14.75
CA ARG A 3 22.34 -16.42 13.36
C ARG A 3 21.09 -17.30 13.21
N TRP A 4 20.67 -17.92 14.31
CA TRP A 4 19.63 -18.93 14.39
C TRP A 4 18.36 -18.45 15.11
N LEU A 5 18.37 -17.23 15.65
CA LEU A 5 17.25 -16.63 16.40
C LEU A 5 16.54 -15.51 15.61
N PHE A 6 16.73 -15.46 14.29
CA PHE A 6 16.06 -14.50 13.40
C PHE A 6 14.62 -14.91 13.04
N GLY A 7 13.93 -15.68 13.87
CA GLY A 7 12.58 -16.14 13.57
C GLY A 7 11.78 -16.28 14.85
N GLY A 8 10.54 -15.81 14.83
CA GLY A 8 9.68 -15.87 16.00
C GLY A 8 8.45 -15.00 15.85
N ARG A 9 7.61 -15.03 16.89
CA ARG A 9 6.47 -14.13 17.07
C ARG A 9 6.76 -13.27 18.27
N LEU A 10 6.55 -11.97 18.15
CA LEU A 10 6.71 -11.03 19.24
C LEU A 10 5.33 -10.51 19.64
N PHE A 11 5.02 -10.57 20.94
CA PHE A 11 3.88 -9.85 21.49
C PHE A 11 4.41 -8.61 22.21
N GLY A 12 3.83 -7.46 21.91
CA GLY A 12 4.24 -6.20 22.51
C GLY A 12 3.05 -5.28 22.71
N GLU A 13 3.09 -4.46 23.76
CA GLU A 13 2.18 -3.33 23.87
C GLU A 13 2.61 -2.27 22.85
N TRP A 14 1.73 -2.00 21.89
CA TRP A 14 2.03 -1.07 20.83
C TRP A 14 1.55 0.33 21.21
N THR A 15 2.50 1.24 21.41
CA THR A 15 2.20 2.66 21.53
C THR A 15 2.50 3.37 20.21
N TYR A 16 1.50 3.97 19.60
CA TYR A 16 1.64 4.79 18.40
C TYR A 16 1.37 6.25 18.73
N ARG A 17 2.37 7.12 18.48
CA ARG A 17 2.28 8.57 18.69
C ARG A 17 1.67 8.97 20.04
N GLY A 18 2.17 8.36 21.11
CA GLY A 18 1.74 8.64 22.48
C GLY A 18 0.42 7.98 22.90
N ARG A 19 -0.21 7.17 22.04
CA ARG A 19 -1.41 6.38 22.40
C ARG A 19 -1.11 4.90 22.41
N SER A 20 -1.48 4.23 23.51
CA SER A 20 -1.47 2.78 23.57
C SER A 20 -2.61 2.23 22.69
N LEU A 21 -2.26 1.40 21.73
CA LEU A 21 -3.15 0.65 20.86
C LEU A 21 -3.48 -0.75 21.45
N GLY A 22 -2.82 -1.11 22.55
CA GLY A 22 -2.96 -2.41 23.21
C GLY A 22 -1.92 -3.44 22.78
N LEU A 23 -2.21 -4.71 23.06
CA LEU A 23 -1.30 -5.83 22.76
C LEU A 23 -1.41 -6.22 21.29
N TYR A 24 -0.28 -6.20 20.58
CA TYR A 24 -0.19 -6.59 19.18
C TYR A 24 0.74 -7.80 19.00
N GLU A 25 0.35 -8.69 18.09
CA GLU A 25 1.17 -9.81 17.62
C GLU A 25 1.94 -9.38 16.37
N PHE A 26 3.24 -9.16 16.51
CA PHE A 26 4.15 -8.99 15.38
C PHE A 26 4.59 -10.37 14.90
N ALA A 27 3.79 -10.96 14.01
CA ALA A 27 4.08 -12.24 13.38
C ALA A 27 4.73 -12.09 11.98
N ASP A 28 4.35 -11.04 11.25
CA ASP A 28 4.78 -10.87 9.87
C ASP A 28 6.00 -9.97 9.77
N ASN A 29 6.99 -10.40 8.97
CA ASN A 29 8.12 -9.59 8.54
C ASN A 29 8.95 -8.94 9.67
N LEU A 30 9.05 -9.58 10.84
CA LEU A 30 9.87 -9.09 11.96
C LEU A 30 11.32 -8.79 11.56
N ASN A 31 11.87 -9.55 10.61
CA ASN A 31 13.23 -9.36 10.09
C ASN A 31 13.37 -8.22 9.07
N ARG A 32 12.26 -7.69 8.53
CA ARG A 32 12.27 -6.58 7.57
C ARG A 32 12.07 -5.23 8.24
N SER A 33 11.59 -5.18 9.48
CA SER A 33 11.37 -3.91 10.18
C SER A 33 12.68 -3.38 10.76
N ASP A 34 12.87 -2.05 10.68
CA ASP A 34 14.03 -1.35 11.23
C ASP A 34 13.92 -1.19 12.75
N TRP A 35 14.08 -2.28 13.49
CA TRP A 35 14.04 -2.27 14.95
C TRP A 35 15.26 -1.55 15.54
N ARG A 36 15.01 -0.69 16.53
CA ARG A 36 16.05 -0.10 17.38
C ARG A 36 15.74 -0.39 18.84
N LEU A 37 16.73 -0.91 19.56
CA LEU A 37 16.60 -1.12 20.99
C LEU A 37 16.86 0.21 21.72
N ILE A 38 15.91 0.61 22.56
CA ILE A 38 16.07 1.77 23.44
C ILE A 38 16.69 1.30 24.76
N HIS A 39 17.74 1.96 25.20
CA HIS A 39 18.38 1.63 26.47
C HIS A 39 17.59 2.19 27.67
N LYS A 40 17.65 1.51 28.82
CA LYS A 40 16.90 1.88 30.04
C LYS A 40 17.12 3.32 30.52
N HIS A 41 18.29 3.90 30.28
CA HIS A 41 18.60 5.27 30.68
C HIS A 41 17.99 6.32 29.74
N GLU A 42 17.67 5.93 28.50
CA GLU A 42 17.05 6.79 27.49
C GLU A 42 15.52 6.63 27.45
N GLU A 43 15.01 5.53 27.99
CA GLU A 43 13.58 5.23 28.14
C GLU A 43 12.73 6.45 28.57
N PRO A 44 13.05 7.20 29.66
CA PRO A 44 12.21 8.32 30.07
C PRO A 44 12.12 9.43 29.02
N THR A 45 13.16 9.61 28.20
CA THR A 45 13.20 10.60 27.12
C THR A 45 12.29 10.18 25.97
N PHE A 46 12.33 8.90 25.60
CA PHE A 46 11.54 8.35 24.48
C PHE A 46 10.08 8.08 24.84
N THR A 47 9.78 7.79 26.11
CA THR A 47 8.41 7.58 26.58
C THR A 47 7.67 8.90 26.79
N LYS A 48 8.39 10.02 26.97
CA LYS A 48 7.76 11.33 27.14
C LYS A 48 7.13 11.80 25.83
N CYS A 49 5.80 11.91 25.82
CA CYS A 49 5.04 12.47 24.71
C CYS A 49 4.27 13.71 25.19
N GLU A 50 4.63 14.89 24.66
CA GLU A 50 3.98 16.16 25.05
C GLU A 50 2.66 16.38 24.29
N GLN A 51 2.56 15.87 23.07
CA GLN A 51 1.39 15.98 22.22
C GLN A 51 0.97 14.59 21.71
N PRO A 52 0.17 13.85 22.50
CA PRO A 52 -0.37 12.59 22.04
C PRO A 52 -1.34 12.81 20.88
N MET A 53 -1.41 11.85 19.96
CA MET A 53 -2.35 11.86 18.84
C MET A 53 -3.78 12.18 19.31
N GLN A 54 -4.50 13.03 18.60
CA GLN A 54 -5.90 13.33 18.90
C GLN A 54 -6.86 12.35 18.20
N ASN A 55 -8.14 12.35 18.58
CA ASN A 55 -9.13 11.57 17.85
C ASN A 55 -9.38 12.23 16.50
N VAL A 56 -9.35 11.45 15.42
CA VAL A 56 -9.63 11.97 14.08
C VAL A 56 -11.14 11.95 13.86
N VAL A 57 -11.69 13.09 13.49
CA VAL A 57 -13.12 13.25 13.21
C VAL A 57 -13.33 13.27 11.70
N PHE A 58 -14.08 12.30 11.19
CA PHE A 58 -14.51 12.25 9.79
C PHE A 58 -16.01 12.51 9.68
N PRO A 59 -16.48 13.00 8.52
CA PRO A 59 -17.92 13.14 8.29
C PRO A 59 -18.58 11.76 8.17
N LYS A 60 -19.81 11.60 8.68
CA LYS A 60 -20.59 10.34 8.53
C LYS A 60 -20.96 10.05 7.07
N THR A 61 -21.13 11.09 6.26
CA THR A 61 -21.54 10.99 4.85
C THR A 61 -20.69 11.88 3.98
N PHE A 62 -20.57 11.53 2.71
CA PHE A 62 -19.87 12.32 1.70
C PHE A 62 -20.77 12.60 0.50
N PRO A 63 -20.58 13.75 -0.19
CA PRO A 63 -21.29 14.03 -1.44
C PRO A 63 -20.82 13.08 -2.54
N LEU A 64 -21.78 12.52 -3.29
CA LEU A 64 -21.46 11.68 -4.44
C LEU A 64 -20.88 12.53 -5.59
N PRO A 65 -19.97 11.97 -6.40
CA PRO A 65 -19.45 12.63 -7.58
C PRO A 65 -20.58 13.16 -8.50
N PRO A 66 -20.47 14.39 -9.03
CA PRO A 66 -21.55 14.99 -9.84
C PRO A 66 -21.98 14.11 -11.02
N VAL A 67 -21.01 13.49 -11.70
CA VAL A 67 -21.27 12.60 -12.83
C VAL A 67 -22.08 11.37 -12.40
N GLN A 68 -21.76 10.77 -11.26
CA GLN A 68 -22.49 9.62 -10.72
C GLN A 68 -23.94 9.98 -10.42
N VAL A 69 -24.18 11.15 -9.84
CA VAL A 69 -25.54 11.66 -9.56
C VAL A 69 -26.32 11.91 -10.85
N ILE A 70 -25.69 12.52 -11.86
CA ILE A 70 -26.32 12.79 -13.17
C ILE A 70 -26.71 11.48 -13.87
N LEU A 71 -25.81 10.48 -13.90
CA LEU A 71 -26.08 9.19 -14.51
C LEU A 71 -27.20 8.45 -13.77
N ALA A 72 -27.19 8.47 -12.43
CA ALA A 72 -28.24 7.86 -11.63
C ALA A 72 -29.61 8.52 -11.88
N LYS A 73 -29.68 9.85 -12.00
CA LYS A 73 -30.91 10.57 -12.36
C LYS A 73 -31.41 10.23 -13.77
N LYS A 74 -30.51 10.09 -14.74
CA LYS A 74 -30.87 9.67 -16.12
C LYS A 74 -31.46 8.26 -16.14
N GLU A 75 -30.86 7.32 -15.41
CA GLU A 75 -31.37 5.95 -15.30
C GLU A 75 -32.70 5.88 -14.54
N ALA A 76 -32.86 6.68 -13.47
CA ALA A 76 -34.13 6.79 -12.76
C ALA A 76 -35.26 7.30 -13.68
N ALA A 77 -35.00 8.35 -14.47
CA ALA A 77 -35.94 8.89 -15.43
C ALA A 77 -36.34 7.86 -16.50
N LYS A 78 -35.38 7.09 -17.03
CA LYS A 78 -35.67 6.00 -17.98
C LYS A 78 -36.58 4.90 -17.38
N ARG A 79 -36.45 4.65 -16.07
CA ARG A 79 -37.24 3.65 -15.34
C ARG A 79 -38.56 4.20 -14.78
N GLY A 80 -38.88 5.46 -15.05
CA GLY A 80 -40.10 6.12 -14.53
C GLY A 80 -40.07 6.41 -13.03
N VAL A 81 -38.89 6.42 -12.40
CA VAL A 81 -38.71 6.72 -10.98
C VAL A 81 -38.46 8.22 -10.80
N ALA A 82 -39.04 8.83 -9.76
CA ALA A 82 -38.86 10.24 -9.45
C ALA A 82 -37.37 10.60 -9.25
N THR A 83 -36.91 11.65 -9.92
CA THR A 83 -35.50 12.09 -9.88
C THR A 83 -35.04 12.54 -8.49
N ASP A 84 -35.98 12.95 -7.63
CA ASP A 84 -35.71 13.42 -6.27
C ASP A 84 -35.46 12.27 -5.29
N SER A 85 -35.79 11.04 -5.69
CA SER A 85 -35.47 9.85 -4.90
C SER A 85 -34.01 9.40 -5.01
N VAL A 86 -33.24 9.97 -5.96
CA VAL A 86 -31.85 9.58 -6.18
C VAL A 86 -30.99 10.18 -5.06
N PRO A 87 -30.29 9.34 -4.26
CA PRO A 87 -29.43 9.85 -3.20
C PRO A 87 -28.27 10.64 -3.80
N THR A 88 -28.02 11.82 -3.24
CA THR A 88 -26.88 12.69 -3.61
C THR A 88 -25.67 12.46 -2.72
N ARG A 89 -25.82 11.71 -1.62
CA ARG A 89 -24.79 11.43 -0.63
C ARG A 89 -24.72 9.95 -0.31
N ALA A 90 -23.55 9.50 0.11
CA ALA A 90 -23.33 8.13 0.57
C ALA A 90 -22.67 8.10 1.95
N LYS A 91 -22.81 6.98 2.66
CA LYS A 91 -22.18 6.76 3.96
C LYS A 91 -20.67 6.61 3.79
N LEU A 92 -19.89 7.35 4.58
CA LEU A 92 -18.44 7.19 4.62
C LEU A 92 -18.12 5.98 5.52
N THR A 93 -17.46 4.98 4.95
CA THR A 93 -16.92 3.85 5.72
C THR A 93 -15.40 3.92 5.62
N PRO A 94 -14.67 4.14 6.72
CA PRO A 94 -13.22 4.20 6.70
C PRO A 94 -12.65 2.87 6.21
N CYS A 95 -11.82 2.90 5.17
CA CYS A 95 -11.07 1.76 4.72
C CYS A 95 -9.72 1.78 5.43
N ILE A 96 -9.56 0.91 6.43
CA ILE A 96 -8.33 0.77 7.20
C ILE A 96 -7.73 -0.58 6.84
N ASP A 97 -6.42 -0.61 6.60
CA ASP A 97 -5.73 -1.88 6.35
C ASP A 97 -5.88 -2.82 7.54
N PRO A 98 -5.98 -4.15 7.32
CA PRO A 98 -6.18 -5.11 8.39
C PRO A 98 -5.17 -4.99 9.55
N GLU A 99 -3.90 -4.70 9.24
CA GLU A 99 -2.81 -4.50 10.19
C GLU A 99 -3.06 -3.30 11.13
N PHE A 100 -3.78 -2.29 10.63
CA PHE A 100 -4.08 -1.05 11.33
C PHE A 100 -5.50 -1.01 11.89
N ARG A 101 -6.23 -2.13 11.89
CA ARG A 101 -7.62 -2.19 12.37
C ARG A 101 -7.77 -1.72 13.83
N MET A 102 -6.72 -1.80 14.63
CA MET A 102 -6.71 -1.30 16.00
C MET A 102 -6.87 0.21 16.10
N PHE A 103 -6.69 0.96 15.00
CA PHE A 103 -6.93 2.40 14.97
C PHE A 103 -8.41 2.78 14.92
N THR A 104 -9.30 1.85 14.56
CA THR A 104 -10.75 2.10 14.41
C THR A 104 -11.39 2.86 15.58
N PRO A 105 -11.11 2.57 16.86
CA PRO A 105 -11.72 3.26 18.00
C PRO A 105 -11.36 4.76 18.09
N PHE A 106 -10.25 5.17 17.48
CA PHE A 106 -9.80 6.57 17.49
C PHE A 106 -10.40 7.39 16.35
N ILE A 107 -11.09 6.73 15.42
CA ILE A 107 -11.80 7.35 14.30
C ILE A 107 -13.24 7.61 14.73
N LYS A 108 -13.58 8.88 14.93
CA LYS A 108 -14.95 9.32 15.22
C LYS A 108 -15.64 9.78 13.96
N GLN A 109 -16.93 9.51 13.86
CA GLN A 109 -17.75 9.98 12.74
C GLN A 109 -18.85 10.92 13.25
N GLU A 110 -18.79 12.17 12.80
CA GLU A 110 -19.72 13.23 13.19
C GLU A 110 -20.39 13.83 11.95
N ASP A 111 -21.51 14.53 12.15
CA ASP A 111 -22.16 15.24 11.05
C ASP A 111 -21.42 16.56 10.80
N PRO A 112 -21.17 16.93 9.53
CA PRO A 112 -20.42 18.15 9.22
C PRO A 112 -21.19 19.40 9.64
N LYS A 113 -20.46 20.45 10.03
CA LYS A 113 -21.06 21.74 10.43
C LYS A 113 -21.90 22.38 9.34
N ALA A 114 -21.47 22.21 8.08
CA ALA A 114 -22.19 22.63 6.90
C ALA A 114 -22.08 21.54 5.83
N TYR A 115 -23.20 21.20 5.20
CA TYR A 115 -23.21 20.30 4.05
C TYR A 115 -22.80 21.07 2.79
N SER A 116 -21.77 20.60 2.11
CA SER A 116 -21.28 21.17 0.86
C SER A 116 -21.30 20.11 -0.26
N ASN A 117 -20.96 20.54 -1.47
CA ASN A 117 -20.80 19.66 -2.62
C ASN A 117 -19.39 19.05 -2.70
N SER A 118 -18.48 19.43 -1.80
CA SER A 118 -17.07 19.01 -1.79
C SER A 118 -16.69 18.47 -0.42
N ILE A 119 -16.16 17.25 -0.38
CA ILE A 119 -15.67 16.63 0.86
C ILE A 119 -14.59 17.48 1.56
N TYR A 120 -13.80 18.24 0.80
CA TYR A 120 -12.70 19.04 1.35
C TYR A 120 -13.18 20.21 2.20
N ASP A 121 -14.40 20.70 1.97
CA ASP A 121 -14.98 21.77 2.79
C ASP A 121 -15.61 21.23 4.08
N GLU A 122 -15.95 19.94 4.10
CA GLU A 122 -16.63 19.27 5.22
C GLU A 122 -15.66 18.59 6.18
N ALA A 123 -14.53 18.10 5.67
CA ALA A 123 -13.50 17.44 6.46
C ALA A 123 -12.54 18.46 7.09
N ASN A 124 -12.06 18.19 8.30
CA ASN A 124 -11.02 19.01 8.91
C ASN A 124 -9.66 18.59 8.30
N PRO A 125 -9.00 19.44 7.48
CA PRO A 125 -7.73 19.10 6.86
C PRO A 125 -6.62 18.92 7.89
N GLU A 126 -6.61 19.72 8.95
CA GLU A 126 -5.59 19.67 10.01
C GLU A 126 -5.64 18.32 10.74
N ALA A 127 -6.84 17.82 11.05
CA ALA A 127 -7.00 16.52 11.70
C ALA A 127 -6.51 15.35 10.83
N ILE A 128 -6.56 15.48 9.51
CA ILE A 128 -6.04 14.47 8.57
C ILE A 128 -4.51 14.57 8.48
N LEU A 129 -3.96 15.78 8.36
CA LEU A 129 -2.51 16.00 8.35
C LEU A 129 -1.86 15.57 9.66
N ASP A 130 -2.55 15.80 10.78
CA ASP A 130 -2.17 15.32 12.10
C ASP A 130 -2.07 13.81 12.15
N LEU A 131 -2.84 13.04 11.36
CA LEU A 131 -2.71 11.58 11.31
C LEU A 131 -1.39 11.16 10.64
N TYR A 132 -1.02 11.85 9.55
CA TYR A 132 0.23 11.61 8.81
C TYR A 132 1.46 12.20 9.50
N GLY A 133 1.27 13.08 10.49
CA GLY A 133 2.35 13.56 11.35
C GLY A 133 3.17 14.70 10.77
N GLU A 134 2.50 15.62 10.05
CA GLU A 134 3.14 16.75 9.32
C GLU A 134 4.17 16.33 8.25
N GLU A 135 4.46 15.04 8.13
CA GLU A 135 5.27 14.47 7.06
C GLU A 135 4.39 14.27 5.82
N ILE A 136 4.89 14.73 4.67
CA ILE A 136 4.26 14.47 3.38
C ILE A 136 4.19 12.95 3.20
N PRO A 137 3.05 12.37 2.78
CA PRO A 137 2.96 10.93 2.57
C PRO A 137 4.01 10.49 1.55
N VAL A 138 5.10 9.91 2.04
CA VAL A 138 6.13 9.32 1.21
C VAL A 138 5.62 7.96 0.81
N LYS A 139 5.61 7.68 -0.49
CA LYS A 139 5.35 6.34 -1.00
C LYS A 139 6.39 5.40 -0.39
N VAL A 140 5.99 4.57 0.56
CA VAL A 140 6.80 3.46 1.05
C VAL A 140 6.83 2.44 -0.08
N GLU A 141 7.76 2.61 -1.02
CA GLU A 141 8.07 1.55 -1.95
C GLU A 141 8.67 0.42 -1.12
N ALA A 142 7.87 -0.63 -0.91
CA ALA A 142 8.41 -1.92 -0.51
C ALA A 142 9.55 -2.20 -1.49
N TRP A 143 10.78 -2.30 -0.99
CA TRP A 143 11.93 -2.58 -1.83
C TRP A 143 11.58 -3.81 -2.68
N ASN A 144 11.48 -3.62 -3.99
CA ASN A 144 11.23 -4.68 -4.97
C ASN A 144 12.45 -5.61 -5.12
N TYR A 145 13.27 -5.76 -4.08
CA TYR A 145 14.18 -6.87 -4.01
C TYR A 145 13.33 -8.09 -3.69
N GLY A 146 13.01 -8.85 -4.74
CA GLY A 146 12.46 -10.19 -4.62
C GLY A 146 13.33 -11.07 -3.71
N PRO A 147 12.89 -12.30 -3.40
CA PRO A 147 13.71 -13.24 -2.64
C PRO A 147 15.13 -13.29 -3.22
N SER A 148 16.15 -13.22 -2.36
CA SER A 148 17.55 -13.20 -2.79
C SER A 148 17.85 -14.45 -3.63
N VAL A 149 18.04 -14.28 -4.94
CA VAL A 149 18.40 -15.38 -5.84
C VAL A 149 19.92 -15.55 -5.80
N HIS A 150 20.39 -16.73 -5.41
CA HIS A 150 21.81 -17.05 -5.46
C HIS A 150 22.26 -17.22 -6.92
N ILE A 151 23.01 -16.27 -7.43
CA ILE A 151 23.64 -16.36 -8.76
C ILE A 151 25.06 -16.92 -8.58
N SER A 152 25.26 -18.19 -8.94
CA SER A 152 26.61 -18.79 -8.96
C SER A 152 27.44 -18.16 -10.07
N ARG A 153 28.58 -17.53 -9.72
CA ARG A 153 29.49 -16.90 -10.69
C ARG A 153 30.38 -17.88 -11.45
N PHE A 154 30.35 -19.17 -11.11
CA PHE A 154 31.16 -20.18 -11.77
C PHE A 154 30.26 -21.15 -12.54
N THR A 155 30.20 -20.98 -13.85
CA THR A 155 29.75 -22.03 -14.77
C THR A 155 30.84 -23.09 -14.83
N LYS A 156 30.48 -24.37 -14.58
CA LYS A 156 31.38 -25.48 -14.93
C LYS A 156 31.60 -25.40 -16.43
N LYS A 157 32.82 -25.04 -16.87
CA LYS A 157 33.24 -25.30 -18.25
C LYS A 157 33.13 -26.81 -18.46
N ILE A 158 32.26 -27.20 -19.38
CA ILE A 158 32.22 -28.57 -19.88
C ILE A 158 33.40 -28.65 -20.84
N ASP A 159 34.50 -29.25 -20.40
CA ASP A 159 35.60 -29.62 -21.28
C ASP A 159 35.13 -30.81 -22.15
N LYS A 160 34.75 -30.54 -23.41
CA LYS A 160 34.66 -31.59 -24.43
C LYS A 160 36.02 -31.71 -25.10
N VAL A 161 36.83 -32.67 -24.63
CA VAL A 161 38.01 -33.16 -25.33
C VAL A 161 37.55 -34.18 -26.37
N HIS A 162 37.84 -33.88 -27.63
CA HIS A 162 37.90 -34.72 -28.83
C HIS A 162 37.47 -36.20 -28.74
N GLU A 163 36.41 -36.52 -29.47
CA GLU A 163 36.36 -37.72 -30.32
C GLU A 163 35.93 -37.25 -31.72
N LEU A 164 36.89 -37.30 -32.66
CA LEU A 164 36.69 -37.12 -34.09
C LEU A 164 36.71 -38.52 -34.69
N GLU A 165 35.55 -39.08 -35.06
CA GLU A 165 35.46 -40.11 -36.11
C GLU A 165 34.12 -39.94 -36.87
N GLU A 166 34.26 -39.44 -38.11
CA GLU A 166 33.52 -39.75 -39.34
C GLU A 166 31.98 -39.80 -39.35
N GLY A 167 31.39 -38.90 -40.15
CA GLY A 167 30.03 -39.07 -40.71
C GLY A 167 29.30 -37.76 -40.96
N GLU A 168 29.36 -37.27 -42.22
CA GLU A 168 28.27 -36.69 -43.05
C GLU A 168 27.04 -36.10 -42.31
N GLU A 169 26.57 -34.87 -42.50
CA GLU A 169 26.36 -34.06 -43.71
C GLU A 169 26.05 -32.60 -43.27
N GLU A 170 26.57 -31.62 -44.01
CA GLU A 170 26.23 -30.20 -43.88
C GLU A 170 24.89 -29.89 -44.57
N GLN A 171 24.02 -29.11 -43.92
CA GLN A 171 23.09 -28.22 -44.61
C GLN A 171 23.18 -26.84 -43.99
N GLU A 172 23.76 -25.91 -44.75
CA GLU A 172 23.93 -24.50 -44.45
C GLU A 172 22.58 -23.75 -44.35
N GLU A 173 22.57 -22.81 -43.41
CA GLU A 173 21.59 -21.74 -43.30
C GLU A 173 21.68 -20.77 -44.50
N GLU A 174 20.55 -20.35 -45.05
CA GLU A 174 20.45 -19.02 -45.65
C GLU A 174 19.37 -18.21 -44.95
N GLY A 175 19.83 -17.15 -44.28
CA GLY A 175 19.00 -16.15 -43.63
C GLY A 175 18.26 -15.25 -44.61
N LEU A 176 17.16 -14.68 -44.11
CA LEU A 176 16.49 -13.55 -44.74
C LEU A 176 16.08 -12.58 -43.63
N ASP A 177 16.82 -11.48 -43.56
CA ASP A 177 16.59 -10.36 -42.66
C ASP A 177 15.27 -9.63 -42.99
N PRO A 178 14.61 -9.05 -41.97
CA PRO A 178 13.31 -8.41 -42.07
C PRO A 178 13.43 -6.99 -42.64
N PHE A 179 12.32 -6.47 -43.18
CA PHE A 179 12.14 -5.11 -43.75
C PHE A 179 12.47 -4.92 -45.23
N ALA A 180 11.54 -5.34 -46.10
CA ALA A 180 11.30 -4.65 -47.37
C ALA A 180 9.83 -4.20 -47.44
N ILE A 181 9.59 -2.94 -47.03
CA ILE A 181 8.34 -2.22 -47.19
C ILE A 181 8.33 -1.57 -48.58
N GLY A 182 7.22 -1.68 -49.32
CA GLY A 182 6.70 -0.58 -50.13
C GLY A 182 6.93 -0.57 -51.65
N GLN A 183 5.92 -1.06 -52.37
CA GLN A 183 5.28 -0.52 -53.59
C GLN A 183 6.11 0.04 -54.77
N LYS A 184 5.95 -0.61 -55.93
CA LYS A 184 5.71 -0.09 -57.32
C LYS A 184 5.75 -1.34 -58.24
N ARG A 185 4.84 -1.63 -59.16
CA ARG A 185 3.89 -0.86 -59.99
C ARG A 185 2.59 -1.63 -60.13
#